data_AF-A0A1J3IAB3-F1
#
_entry.id   AF-A0A1J3IAB3-F1
#
_cell.length_a   1.000
_cell.length_b   1.000
_cell.length_c   1.000
_cell.angle_alpha   90.00
_cell.angle_beta   90.00
_cell.angle_gamma   90.00
#
_symmetry.space_group_name_H-M   'P 1'
#
loop_
_entity.id
_entity.type
_entity.pdbx_description
1 polymer ?
#
loop_
_entity_poly.entity_id
_entity_poly.type
_entity_poly.pdbx_seq_one_letter_code
_entity_poly.pdbx_strand_id
1 'polypeptide(L)'
;PSVKSFILDCEVVAFNREKNKLLPLQTLSTRAHKNVNVCDIKVGVCIFAFDVLYLNGQLLIQENLNIRRERLYESFEEDPGYFQFATALTSSDNGEIQEFLNASVDIGCEGLMIKTLYSDATYEPAKRSSNWLKLKKDYMDSSIGDSVDLVPIAAFHGRGKRTGFFGAFLLACYDVDKEEFQSICNIGTGFSDVDLQELSSSLCSKVIATPKQY
;
A
#
# COMPACT_ATOMS: atom_id res chain seq x y z
N PRO A 1 -24.63 8.48 -24.56
CA PRO A 1 -24.08 7.94 -23.30
C PRO A 1 -25.21 7.52 -22.34
N SER A 2 -25.22 6.25 -21.91
CA SER A 2 -26.20 5.71 -20.94
C SER A 2 -25.92 6.15 -19.50
N VAL A 3 -24.65 6.43 -19.17
CA VAL A 3 -24.21 6.96 -17.88
C VAL A 3 -24.26 8.49 -17.86
N LYS A 4 -24.92 9.05 -16.85
CA LYS A 4 -25.12 10.50 -16.64
C LYS A 4 -24.41 11.01 -15.39
N SER A 5 -24.30 10.20 -14.35
CA SER A 5 -23.64 10.55 -13.09
C SER A 5 -23.11 9.28 -12.41
N PHE A 6 -21.95 9.36 -11.77
CA PHE A 6 -21.35 8.20 -11.09
C PHE A 6 -20.36 8.61 -9.99
N ILE A 7 -20.06 7.67 -9.08
CA ILE A 7 -18.92 7.70 -8.17
C ILE A 7 -18.22 6.36 -8.29
N LEU A 8 -16.97 6.38 -8.76
CA LEU A 8 -16.12 5.20 -8.85
C LEU A 8 -15.09 5.19 -7.73
N ASP A 9 -14.76 3.99 -7.26
CA ASP A 9 -13.60 3.74 -6.41
C ASP A 9 -12.52 3.06 -7.27
N CYS A 10 -11.34 3.67 -7.33
CA CYS A 10 -10.28 3.31 -8.27
C CYS A 10 -8.90 3.58 -7.69
N GLU A 11 -7.91 2.85 -8.21
CA GLU A 11 -6.50 3.13 -7.97
C GLU A 11 -5.90 3.81 -9.21
N VAL A 12 -5.17 4.92 -9.02
CA VAL A 12 -4.41 5.57 -10.09
C VAL A 12 -2.98 5.08 -10.03
N VAL A 13 -2.53 4.39 -11.07
CA VAL A 13 -1.20 3.77 -11.10
C VAL A 13 -0.37 4.39 -12.21
N ALA A 14 0.89 4.71 -11.92
CA ALA A 14 1.84 5.12 -12.96
C ALA A 14 2.02 3.98 -13.96
N PHE A 15 1.92 4.28 -15.26
CA PHE A 15 1.80 3.27 -16.29
C PHE A 15 2.66 3.61 -17.50
N ASN A 16 3.50 2.66 -17.92
CA ASN A 16 4.22 2.74 -19.17
C ASN A 16 3.35 2.13 -20.28
N ARG A 17 2.77 2.97 -21.14
CA ARG A 17 1.88 2.56 -22.23
C ARG A 17 2.60 1.83 -23.36
N GLU A 18 3.86 2.16 -23.63
CA GLU A 18 4.66 1.50 -24.69
C GLU A 18 5.01 0.06 -24.31
N LYS A 19 5.35 -0.16 -23.03
CA LYS A 19 5.74 -1.47 -22.49
C LYS A 19 4.58 -2.22 -21.84
N ASN A 20 3.39 -1.61 -21.81
CA ASN A 20 2.20 -2.12 -21.12
C ASN A 20 2.51 -2.60 -19.68
N LYS A 21 3.20 -1.76 -18.89
CA LYS A 21 3.75 -2.14 -17.58
C LYS A 21 3.42 -1.14 -16.47
N LEU A 22 3.07 -1.66 -15.30
CA LEU A 22 2.95 -0.89 -14.06
C LEU A 22 4.31 -0.29 -13.65
N LEU A 23 4.29 0.95 -13.18
CA LEU A 23 5.47 1.64 -12.65
C LEU A 23 5.33 1.85 -11.14
N PRO A 24 6.45 1.91 -10.39
CA PRO A 24 6.41 2.07 -8.94
C PRO A 24 5.72 3.37 -8.49
N LEU A 25 5.17 3.35 -7.29
CA LEU A 25 4.52 4.52 -6.66
C LEU A 25 5.43 5.75 -6.61
N GLN A 26 6.75 5.56 -6.45
CA GLN A 26 7.71 6.66 -6.47
C GLN A 26 7.73 7.41 -7.81
N THR A 27 7.40 6.72 -8.92
CA THR A 27 7.26 7.38 -10.22
C THR A 27 6.02 8.26 -10.23
N LEU A 28 4.91 7.78 -9.66
CA LEU A 28 3.67 8.54 -9.57
C LEU A 28 3.84 9.81 -8.72
N SER A 29 4.61 9.75 -7.63
CA SER A 29 4.84 10.90 -6.73
C SER A 29 5.66 12.03 -7.37
N THR A 30 6.36 11.77 -8.48
CA THR A 30 7.03 12.83 -9.26
C THR A 30 6.07 13.70 -10.07
N ARG A 31 4.80 13.29 -10.20
CA ARG A 31 3.80 14.03 -10.98
C ARG A 31 3.41 15.31 -10.25
N ALA A 32 3.34 16.42 -11.00
CA ALA A 32 2.95 17.71 -10.44
C ALA A 32 1.52 17.67 -9.86
N HIS A 33 1.32 18.36 -8.73
CA HIS A 33 0.07 18.32 -7.96
C HIS A 33 -0.96 19.39 -8.32
N LYS A 34 -0.55 20.54 -8.86
CA LYS A 34 -1.44 21.70 -9.11
C LYS A 34 -1.15 22.35 -10.46
N ASN A 35 -2.20 22.87 -11.10
CA ASN A 35 -2.15 23.65 -12.35
C ASN A 35 -1.33 22.97 -13.46
N VAL A 36 -1.53 21.67 -13.65
CA VAL A 36 -0.80 20.87 -14.64
C VAL A 36 -1.49 20.98 -15.99
N ASN A 37 -0.79 21.51 -17.00
CA ASN A 37 -1.27 21.40 -18.38
C ASN A 37 -1.11 19.96 -18.86
N VAL A 38 -2.09 19.47 -19.61
CA VAL A 38 -2.10 18.08 -20.12
C VAL A 38 -0.86 17.78 -20.97
N CYS A 39 -0.36 18.77 -21.71
CA CYS A 39 0.83 18.66 -22.55
C CYS A 39 2.14 18.46 -21.76
N ASP A 40 2.19 18.85 -20.48
CA ASP A 40 3.38 18.76 -19.64
C ASP A 40 3.45 17.44 -18.84
N ILE A 41 2.46 16.56 -19.01
CA ILE A 41 2.39 15.28 -18.31
C ILE A 41 3.41 14.31 -18.92
N LYS A 42 4.51 14.08 -18.18
CA LYS A 42 5.56 13.12 -18.57
C LYS A 42 5.29 11.69 -18.09
N VAL A 43 4.61 11.54 -16.95
CA VAL A 43 4.30 10.24 -16.36
C VAL A 43 2.88 9.86 -16.75
N GLY A 44 2.76 8.86 -17.63
CA GLY A 44 1.49 8.23 -17.96
C GLY A 44 0.87 7.56 -16.73
N VAL A 45 -0.46 7.53 -16.69
CA VAL A 45 -1.21 6.81 -15.66
C VAL A 45 -2.31 5.96 -16.30
N CYS A 46 -2.67 4.89 -15.61
CA CYS A 46 -3.85 4.08 -15.86
C CYS A 46 -4.72 4.08 -14.59
N ILE A 47 -6.03 4.15 -14.77
CA ILE A 47 -7.00 4.06 -13.68
C ILE A 47 -7.49 2.61 -13.62
N PHE A 48 -7.33 1.97 -12.47
CA PHE A 48 -7.84 0.63 -12.20
C PHE A 48 -9.09 0.72 -11.32
N ALA A 49 -10.27 0.66 -11.94
CA ALA A 49 -11.54 0.73 -11.25
C ALA A 49 -11.90 -0.63 -10.61
N PHE A 50 -12.33 -0.60 -9.34
CA PHE A 50 -12.65 -1.83 -8.61
C PHE A 50 -13.99 -1.79 -7.88
N ASP A 51 -14.68 -0.65 -7.84
CA ASP A 51 -16.03 -0.52 -7.28
C ASP A 51 -16.78 0.68 -7.87
N VAL A 52 -18.12 0.66 -7.76
CA VAL A 52 -19.01 1.77 -8.09
C VAL A 52 -19.96 2.03 -6.93
N LEU A 53 -19.94 3.24 -6.41
CA LEU A 53 -20.66 3.62 -5.17
C LEU A 53 -21.97 4.34 -5.47
N TYR A 54 -22.09 4.89 -6.67
CA TYR A 54 -23.25 5.65 -7.13
C TYR A 54 -23.30 5.60 -8.65
N LEU A 55 -24.51 5.48 -9.21
CA LEU A 55 -24.74 5.46 -10.64
C LEU A 55 -26.12 6.02 -10.99
N ASN A 56 -26.18 7.01 -11.88
CA ASN A 56 -27.40 7.54 -12.49
C ASN A 56 -28.52 7.93 -11.50
N GLY A 57 -28.17 8.59 -10.39
CA GLY A 57 -29.17 8.93 -9.37
C GLY A 57 -29.26 7.93 -8.22
N GLN A 58 -28.79 6.70 -8.42
CA GLN A 58 -28.91 5.61 -7.46
C GLN A 58 -27.63 5.47 -6.61
N LEU A 59 -27.78 5.50 -5.30
CA LEU A 59 -26.73 5.16 -4.35
C LEU A 59 -26.62 3.64 -4.23
N LEU A 60 -25.40 3.10 -4.37
CA LEU A 60 -25.14 1.66 -4.42
C LEU A 60 -24.42 1.14 -3.16
N ILE A 61 -24.02 1.99 -2.21
CA ILE A 61 -23.23 1.58 -1.05
C ILE A 61 -23.89 0.51 -0.16
N GLN A 62 -25.24 0.45 -0.17
CA GLN A 62 -26.02 -0.56 0.58
C GLN A 62 -26.23 -1.86 -0.21
N GLU A 63 -25.87 -1.89 -1.49
CA GLU A 63 -25.91 -3.09 -2.31
C GLU A 63 -24.68 -3.95 -2.04
N ASN A 64 -24.80 -5.25 -2.22
CA ASN A 64 -23.66 -6.18 -2.14
C ASN A 64 -22.68 -5.98 -3.30
N LEU A 65 -21.40 -6.31 -3.07
CA LEU A 65 -20.33 -6.12 -4.06
C LEU A 65 -20.62 -6.80 -5.39
N ASN A 66 -21.32 -7.95 -5.41
CA ASN A 66 -21.69 -8.60 -6.67
C ASN A 66 -22.53 -7.69 -7.57
N ILE A 67 -23.53 -7.01 -7.00
CA ILE A 67 -24.43 -6.09 -7.70
C ILE A 67 -23.64 -4.86 -8.14
N ARG A 68 -22.81 -4.29 -7.26
CA ARG A 68 -21.99 -3.12 -7.62
C ARG A 68 -21.02 -3.45 -8.75
N ARG A 69 -20.34 -4.59 -8.69
CA ARG A 69 -19.40 -5.04 -9.72
C ARG A 69 -20.08 -5.29 -11.06
N GLU A 70 -21.26 -5.90 -11.07
CA GLU A 70 -22.07 -6.07 -12.28
C GLU A 70 -22.40 -4.70 -12.90
N ARG A 71 -22.91 -3.76 -12.09
CA ARG A 71 -23.20 -2.39 -12.56
C ARG A 71 -21.97 -1.66 -13.08
N LEU A 72 -20.81 -1.88 -12.46
CA LEU A 72 -19.53 -1.32 -12.93
C LEU A 72 -19.20 -1.84 -14.35
N TYR A 73 -19.27 -3.15 -14.57
CA TYR A 73 -18.90 -3.74 -15.85
C TYR A 73 -19.91 -3.45 -16.97
N GLU A 74 -21.20 -3.31 -16.64
CA GLU A 74 -22.22 -2.94 -17.62
C GLU A 74 -22.17 -1.47 -18.03
N SER A 75 -21.61 -0.61 -17.17
CA SER A 75 -21.69 0.85 -17.35
C SER A 75 -20.44 1.48 -17.97
N PHE A 76 -19.31 0.77 -17.96
CA PHE A 76 -18.01 1.30 -18.40
C PHE A 76 -17.30 0.31 -19.31
N GLU A 77 -16.51 0.83 -20.25
CA GLU A 77 -15.69 0.04 -21.16
C GLU A 77 -14.22 0.28 -20.83
N GLU A 78 -13.40 -0.77 -20.91
CA GLU A 78 -11.95 -0.64 -20.72
C GLU A 78 -11.30 0.08 -21.91
N ASP A 79 -10.37 0.98 -21.60
CA ASP A 79 -9.45 1.62 -22.53
C ASP A 79 -8.01 1.25 -22.12
N PRO A 80 -7.37 0.28 -22.81
CA PRO A 80 -6.07 -0.25 -22.42
C PRO A 80 -5.01 0.84 -22.16
N GLY A 81 -4.45 0.84 -20.94
CA GLY A 81 -3.43 1.82 -20.52
C GLY A 81 -3.97 3.20 -20.11
N TYR A 82 -5.30 3.38 -20.07
CA TYR A 82 -5.97 4.59 -19.59
C TYR A 82 -6.99 4.28 -18.49
N PHE A 83 -7.89 3.34 -18.73
CA PHE A 83 -8.94 2.93 -17.80
C PHE A 83 -9.17 1.42 -17.93
N GLN A 84 -9.00 0.68 -16.84
CA GLN A 84 -9.18 -0.76 -16.80
C GLN A 84 -9.90 -1.14 -15.52
N PHE A 85 -10.53 -2.31 -15.51
CA PHE A 85 -11.01 -2.90 -14.28
C PHE A 85 -9.85 -3.57 -13.54
N ALA A 86 -9.91 -3.56 -12.21
CA ALA A 86 -8.98 -4.34 -11.42
C ALA A 86 -9.17 -5.82 -11.75
N THR A 87 -8.09 -6.50 -12.14
CA THR A 87 -8.10 -7.94 -12.41
C THR A 87 -8.63 -8.67 -11.18
N ALA A 88 -9.59 -9.56 -11.38
CA ALA A 88 -10.31 -10.21 -10.30
C ALA A 88 -10.49 -11.70 -10.54
N LEU A 89 -10.46 -12.47 -9.45
CA LEU A 89 -10.80 -13.88 -9.38
C LEU A 89 -11.93 -14.05 -8.36
N THR A 90 -12.91 -14.92 -8.65
CA THR A 90 -13.95 -15.32 -7.69
C THR A 90 -13.79 -16.81 -7.45
N SER A 91 -13.17 -17.15 -6.31
CA SER A 91 -12.88 -18.53 -5.92
C SER A 91 -12.91 -18.66 -4.41
N SER A 92 -13.18 -19.89 -3.95
CA SER A 92 -12.98 -20.32 -2.57
C SER A 92 -11.87 -21.37 -2.44
N ASP A 93 -11.16 -21.66 -3.53
CA ASP A 93 -10.04 -22.61 -3.55
C ASP A 93 -8.73 -21.91 -3.18
N ASN A 94 -8.02 -22.48 -2.21
CA ASN A 94 -6.77 -21.90 -1.72
C ASN A 94 -5.63 -21.99 -2.75
N GLY A 95 -5.63 -23.01 -3.60
CA GLY A 95 -4.63 -23.18 -4.66
C GLY A 95 -4.78 -22.10 -5.72
N GLU A 96 -5.99 -21.88 -6.21
CA GLU A 96 -6.29 -20.80 -7.17
C GLU A 96 -5.97 -19.42 -6.59
N ILE A 97 -6.31 -19.17 -5.32
CA ILE A 97 -5.97 -17.91 -4.64
C ILE A 97 -4.45 -17.71 -4.55
N GLN A 98 -3.70 -18.77 -4.25
CA GLN A 98 -2.24 -18.71 -4.16
C GLN A 98 -1.60 -18.44 -5.53
N GLU A 99 -2.06 -19.10 -6.58
CA GLU A 99 -1.63 -18.84 -7.95
C GLU A 99 -1.93 -17.40 -8.36
N PHE A 100 -3.12 -16.90 -8.02
CA PHE A 100 -3.51 -15.52 -8.30
C PHE A 100 -2.66 -14.51 -7.51
N LEU A 101 -2.30 -14.82 -6.27
CA LEU A 101 -1.38 -14.00 -5.46
C LEU A 101 -0.01 -13.93 -6.13
N ASN A 102 0.57 -15.07 -6.52
CA ASN A 102 1.86 -15.12 -7.19
C ASN A 102 1.85 -14.32 -8.50
N ALA A 103 0.81 -14.51 -9.33
CA ALA A 103 0.63 -13.77 -10.57
C ALA A 103 0.51 -12.26 -10.34
N SER A 104 -0.18 -11.82 -9.27
CA SER A 104 -0.30 -10.40 -8.92
C SER A 104 1.06 -9.77 -8.56
N VAL A 105 1.91 -10.52 -7.86
CA VAL A 105 3.25 -10.06 -7.50
C VAL A 105 4.16 -10.00 -8.72
N ASP A 106 4.08 -10.99 -9.61
CA ASP A 106 4.90 -11.04 -10.83
C ASP A 106 4.64 -9.85 -11.77
N ILE A 107 3.41 -9.32 -11.79
CA ILE A 107 3.05 -8.11 -12.55
C ILE A 107 3.37 -6.80 -11.80
N GLY A 108 3.89 -6.88 -10.57
CA GLY A 108 4.34 -5.75 -9.77
C GLY A 108 3.28 -5.16 -8.82
N CYS A 109 2.20 -5.87 -8.51
CA CYS A 109 1.27 -5.48 -7.45
C CYS A 109 1.79 -5.89 -6.06
N GLU A 110 1.32 -5.23 -5.01
CA GLU A 110 1.70 -5.55 -3.61
C GLU A 110 1.14 -6.90 -3.11
N GLY A 111 0.06 -7.38 -3.73
CA GLY A 111 -0.67 -8.58 -3.34
C GLY A 111 -2.14 -8.49 -3.75
N LEU A 112 -3.01 -9.18 -2.98
CA LEU A 112 -4.43 -9.29 -3.26
C LEU A 112 -5.30 -8.49 -2.28
N MET A 113 -6.42 -8.00 -2.81
CA MET A 113 -7.57 -7.55 -2.01
C MET A 113 -8.65 -8.62 -2.06
N ILE A 114 -8.91 -9.27 -0.93
CA ILE A 114 -9.96 -10.28 -0.77
C ILE A 114 -11.22 -9.56 -0.28
N LYS A 115 -12.33 -9.70 -1.02
CA LYS A 115 -13.59 -9.02 -0.71
C LYS A 115 -14.72 -10.04 -0.62
N THR A 116 -15.56 -9.92 0.41
CA THR A 116 -16.84 -10.66 0.47
C THR A 116 -17.72 -10.22 -0.70
N LEU A 117 -18.44 -11.17 -1.31
CA LEU A 117 -19.17 -10.94 -2.56
C LEU A 117 -20.69 -10.85 -2.38
N TYR A 118 -21.28 -11.77 -1.59
CA TYR A 118 -22.75 -11.93 -1.49
C TYR A 118 -23.33 -11.66 -0.10
N SER A 119 -22.58 -11.91 0.98
CA SER A 119 -23.01 -11.68 2.36
C SER A 119 -22.08 -10.67 3.01
N ASP A 120 -22.65 -9.73 3.77
CA ASP A 120 -21.91 -8.67 4.46
C ASP A 120 -20.91 -7.98 3.51
N ALA A 121 -21.37 -7.70 2.29
CA ALA A 121 -20.54 -7.22 1.18
C ALA A 121 -20.88 -5.78 0.78
N THR A 122 -21.59 -5.06 1.65
CA THR A 122 -21.91 -3.64 1.47
C THR A 122 -20.65 -2.77 1.60
N TYR A 123 -20.72 -1.56 1.05
CA TYR A 123 -19.66 -0.57 1.21
C TYR A 123 -19.97 0.24 2.47
N GLU A 124 -19.11 0.16 3.48
CA GLU A 124 -19.30 0.82 4.78
C GLU A 124 -18.28 1.97 4.96
N PRO A 125 -18.63 3.22 4.57
CA PRO A 125 -17.73 4.36 4.79
C PRO A 125 -17.38 4.52 6.26
N ALA A 126 -16.13 4.88 6.54
CA ALA A 126 -15.59 5.14 7.89
C ALA A 126 -15.56 3.94 8.86
N LYS A 127 -15.93 2.72 8.42
CA LYS A 127 -15.80 1.50 9.22
C LYS A 127 -14.70 0.61 8.67
N ARG A 128 -13.79 0.21 9.55
CA ARG A 128 -12.77 -0.81 9.23
C ARG A 128 -13.38 -2.19 9.47
N SER A 129 -14.15 -2.68 8.51
CA SER A 129 -14.74 -4.02 8.56
C SER A 129 -13.76 -5.09 8.08
N SER A 130 -14.08 -6.35 8.38
CA SER A 130 -13.37 -7.53 7.86
C SER A 130 -13.85 -7.91 6.45
N ASN A 131 -14.70 -7.10 5.82
CA ASN A 131 -15.26 -7.40 4.50
C ASN A 131 -14.17 -7.35 3.43
N TRP A 132 -13.15 -6.51 3.64
CA TRP A 132 -11.99 -6.36 2.76
C TRP A 132 -10.72 -6.70 3.52
N LEU A 133 -10.03 -7.74 3.07
CA LEU A 133 -8.76 -8.18 3.62
C LEU A 133 -7.65 -7.93 2.61
N LYS A 134 -6.52 -7.44 3.09
CA LYS A 134 -5.30 -7.30 2.30
C LYS A 134 -4.41 -8.51 2.54
N LEU A 135 -4.13 -9.27 1.49
CA LEU A 135 -3.19 -10.38 1.52
C LEU A 135 -1.93 -9.95 0.76
N LYS A 136 -0.86 -9.63 1.50
CA LYS A 136 0.41 -9.22 0.94
C LYS A 136 1.43 -10.33 1.06
N LYS A 137 2.37 -10.38 0.12
CA LYS A 137 3.48 -11.33 0.14
C LYS A 137 4.30 -11.23 1.42
N ASP A 138 4.52 -10.02 1.94
CA ASP A 138 5.26 -9.76 3.19
C ASP A 138 4.63 -10.39 4.45
N TYR A 139 3.36 -10.82 4.37
CA TYR A 139 2.67 -11.50 5.47
C TYR A 139 2.85 -13.02 5.43
N MET A 140 3.39 -13.57 4.34
CA MET A 140 3.58 -14.99 4.14
C MET A 140 5.03 -15.35 4.45
N ASP A 141 5.25 -15.97 5.61
CA ASP A 141 6.50 -16.56 6.11
C ASP A 141 7.76 -15.65 6.10
N SER A 142 8.55 -15.68 7.18
CA SER A 142 9.73 -14.81 7.37
C SER A 142 10.86 -15.04 6.36
N SER A 143 10.71 -15.98 5.43
CA SER A 143 11.65 -16.33 4.37
C SER A 143 11.38 -15.62 3.04
N ILE A 144 10.24 -14.91 2.90
CA ILE A 144 9.77 -14.38 1.61
C ILE A 144 9.82 -12.83 1.55
N GLY A 145 9.86 -12.15 2.71
CA GLY A 145 10.07 -10.70 2.80
C GLY A 145 11.53 -10.33 2.96
N ASP A 146 11.94 -9.19 2.40
CA ASP A 146 13.29 -8.63 2.62
C ASP A 146 13.48 -8.30 4.10
N SER A 147 14.35 -9.05 4.78
CA SER A 147 14.76 -8.81 6.16
C SER A 147 16.22 -8.41 6.19
N VAL A 148 16.54 -7.36 6.95
CA VAL A 148 17.91 -6.83 7.08
C VAL A 148 18.25 -6.59 8.54
N ASP A 149 19.47 -6.98 8.93
CA ASP A 149 20.02 -6.67 10.25
C ASP A 149 20.65 -5.27 10.22
N LEU A 150 20.18 -4.38 11.08
CA LEU A 150 20.62 -2.98 11.12
C LEU A 150 21.03 -2.57 12.54
N VAL A 151 21.95 -1.60 12.62
CA VAL A 151 22.48 -1.08 13.88
C VAL A 151 21.75 0.21 14.26
N PRO A 152 21.18 0.32 15.48
CA PRO A 152 20.63 1.58 15.96
C PRO A 152 21.76 2.57 16.26
N ILE A 153 21.76 3.70 15.56
CA ILE A 153 22.77 4.77 15.69
C ILE A 153 22.24 6.04 16.35
N ALA A 154 20.91 6.22 16.40
CA ALA A 154 20.27 7.28 17.18
C ALA A 154 18.88 6.86 17.66
N ALA A 155 18.34 7.60 18.62
CA ALA A 155 16.99 7.40 19.14
C ALA A 155 16.26 8.74 19.27
N PHE A 156 14.95 8.72 19.04
CA PHE A 156 14.06 9.88 19.16
C PHE A 156 13.13 9.68 20.36
N HIS A 157 13.00 10.70 21.21
CA HIS A 157 12.08 10.63 22.34
C HIS A 157 10.63 10.46 21.87
N GLY A 158 9.94 9.52 22.52
CA GLY A 158 8.53 9.24 22.26
C GLY A 158 7.63 10.40 22.67
N ARG A 159 6.49 10.50 21.99
CA ARG A 159 5.42 11.47 22.28
C ARG A 159 4.14 10.74 22.66
N GLY A 160 3.27 11.40 23.41
CA GLY A 160 1.95 10.84 23.79
C GLY A 160 2.10 9.60 24.67
N LYS A 161 1.56 8.46 24.24
CA LYS A 161 1.62 7.19 24.99
C LYS A 161 3.04 6.69 25.27
N ARG A 162 4.04 7.13 24.49
CA ARG A 162 5.46 6.73 24.63
C ARG A 162 6.32 7.78 25.32
N THR A 163 5.71 8.74 26.01
CA THR A 163 6.44 9.75 26.77
C THR A 163 7.25 9.07 27.88
N GLY A 164 8.53 9.43 28.00
CA GLY A 164 9.46 8.82 28.96
C GLY A 164 10.35 7.72 28.38
N PHE A 165 10.08 7.27 27.14
CA PHE A 165 10.89 6.26 26.43
C PHE A 165 11.34 6.78 25.07
N PHE A 166 12.22 6.04 24.39
CA PHE A 166 12.51 6.27 22.97
C PHE A 166 11.36 5.75 22.12
N GLY A 167 10.77 6.61 21.30
CA GLY A 167 9.62 6.29 20.46
C GLY A 167 9.99 5.79 19.06
N ALA A 168 11.20 6.09 18.60
CA ALA A 168 11.74 5.64 17.33
C ALA A 168 13.27 5.57 17.36
N PHE A 169 13.85 4.78 16.46
CA PHE A 169 15.29 4.57 16.33
C PHE A 169 15.73 4.83 14.89
N LEU A 170 16.86 5.53 14.72
CA LEU A 170 17.55 5.66 13.45
C LEU A 170 18.48 4.46 13.28
N LEU A 171 18.31 3.72 12.21
CA LEU A 171 19.05 2.51 11.91
C LEU A 171 20.06 2.74 10.79
N ALA A 172 21.18 2.04 10.84
CA ALA A 172 22.24 2.09 9.85
C ALA A 172 22.71 0.70 9.43
N CYS A 173 23.15 0.58 8.18
CA CYS A 173 23.92 -0.56 7.70
C CYS A 173 25.42 -0.26 7.83
N TYR A 174 26.24 -1.32 7.84
CA TYR A 174 27.70 -1.20 7.86
C TYR A 174 28.24 -1.20 6.42
N ASP A 175 28.93 -0.14 6.02
CA ASP A 175 29.67 -0.04 4.77
C ASP A 175 31.08 -0.61 4.98
N VAL A 176 31.37 -1.77 4.39
CA VAL A 176 32.65 -2.47 4.54
C VAL A 176 33.81 -1.73 3.87
N ASP A 177 33.55 -0.97 2.80
CA ASP A 177 34.60 -0.29 2.05
C ASP A 177 35.07 0.99 2.76
N LYS A 178 34.13 1.67 3.45
CA LYS A 178 34.43 2.89 4.22
C LYS A 178 34.66 2.62 5.71
N GLU A 179 34.33 1.43 6.18
CA GLU A 179 34.29 1.07 7.61
C GLU A 179 33.39 2.00 8.44
N GLU A 180 32.27 2.44 7.85
CA GLU A 180 31.36 3.46 8.40
C GLU A 180 29.90 2.96 8.47
N PHE A 181 29.12 3.55 9.39
CA PHE A 181 27.69 3.27 9.51
C PHE A 181 26.87 4.25 8.69
N GLN A 182 26.13 3.77 7.70
CA GLN A 182 25.29 4.59 6.83
C GLN A 182 23.83 4.48 7.22
N SER A 183 23.21 5.60 7.59
CA SER A 183 21.80 5.64 7.98
C SER A 183 20.89 5.26 6.82
N ILE A 184 19.90 4.40 7.07
CA ILE A 184 18.98 3.90 6.04
C ILE A 184 17.51 4.22 6.33
N CYS A 185 17.06 4.02 7.57
CA CYS A 185 15.65 4.21 7.92
C CYS A 185 15.43 4.53 9.40
N ASN A 186 14.23 5.01 9.70
CA ASN A 186 13.73 5.13 11.07
C ASN A 186 12.69 4.04 11.34
N ILE A 187 12.78 3.38 12.49
CA ILE A 187 11.76 2.44 12.95
C ILE A 187 11.06 2.99 14.20
N GLY A 188 9.74 3.00 14.19
CA GLY A 188 8.91 3.42 15.32
C GLY A 188 7.76 2.46 15.63
N THR A 189 7.69 1.31 14.97
CA THR A 189 6.60 0.33 15.11
C THR A 189 7.18 -1.08 15.06
N GLY A 190 6.46 -2.07 15.58
CA GLY A 190 6.90 -3.48 15.61
C GLY A 190 7.43 -3.95 16.96
N PHE A 191 7.57 -3.05 17.94
CA PHE A 191 7.95 -3.36 19.32
C PHE A 191 6.72 -3.53 20.20
N SER A 192 6.75 -4.51 21.12
CA SER A 192 5.84 -4.49 22.26
C SER A 192 6.23 -3.35 23.22
N ASP A 193 5.32 -2.98 24.13
CA ASP A 193 5.60 -1.95 25.13
C ASP A 193 6.77 -2.36 26.06
N VAL A 194 6.90 -3.67 26.33
CA VAL A 194 8.00 -4.23 27.13
C VAL A 194 9.33 -4.10 26.39
N ASP A 195 9.39 -4.52 25.11
CA ASP A 195 10.62 -4.43 24.31
C ASP A 195 11.11 -2.96 24.21
N LEU A 196 10.16 -2.04 24.04
CA LEU A 196 10.47 -0.61 23.91
C LEU A 196 11.05 -0.03 25.21
N GLN A 197 10.56 -0.47 26.37
CA GLN A 197 11.10 -0.09 27.67
C GLN A 197 12.51 -0.66 27.91
N GLU A 198 12.73 -1.94 27.57
CA GLU A 198 14.03 -2.59 27.69
C GLU A 198 15.08 -1.97 26.76
N LEU A 199 14.73 -1.76 25.49
CA LEU A 199 15.57 -1.08 24.50
C LEU A 199 15.92 0.34 24.94
N SER A 200 14.93 1.10 25.43
CA SER A 200 15.17 2.45 25.92
C SER A 200 16.15 2.46 27.09
N SER A 201 15.96 1.57 28.06
CA SER A 201 16.83 1.47 29.23
C SER A 201 18.26 1.06 28.85
N SER A 202 18.40 0.09 27.95
CA SER A 202 19.70 -0.40 27.46
C SER A 202 20.44 0.70 26.68
N LEU A 203 19.76 1.41 25.77
CA LEU A 203 20.38 2.42 24.90
C LEU A 203 20.60 3.76 25.60
N CYS A 204 19.83 4.09 26.64
CA CYS A 204 20.07 5.28 27.47
C CYS A 204 21.49 5.30 28.04
N SER A 205 22.02 4.14 28.42
CA SER A 205 23.41 4.02 28.92
C SER A 205 24.48 4.25 27.86
N LYS A 206 24.12 4.21 26.57
CA LYS A 206 25.01 4.30 25.40
C LYS A 206 24.92 5.63 24.68
N VAL A 207 24.18 6.60 25.23
CA VAL A 207 24.02 7.93 24.63
C VAL A 207 25.36 8.68 24.63
N ILE A 208 25.73 9.22 23.47
CA ILE A 208 26.91 10.05 23.29
C ILE A 208 26.50 11.52 23.14
N ALA A 209 27.36 12.44 23.60
CA ALA A 209 27.04 13.87 23.61
C ALA A 209 27.00 14.51 22.21
N THR A 210 27.76 13.97 21.26
CA THR A 210 27.85 14.48 19.89
C THR A 210 27.70 13.33 18.89
N PRO A 211 27.02 13.53 17.76
CA PRO A 211 27.02 12.57 16.67
C PRO A 211 28.45 12.25 16.24
N LYS A 212 28.74 10.98 15.99
CA LYS A 212 29.99 10.58 15.31
C LYS A 212 29.91 11.04 13.85
N GLN A 213 31.05 11.45 13.29
CA GLN A 213 31.15 12.09 11.97
C GLN A 213 31.25 11.12 10.78
N TYR A 214 30.91 9.84 10.97
CA TYR A 214 30.88 8.87 9.86
C TYR A 214 29.93 9.32 8.74
#